data_AF-D5SKX1-F1
#
_entry.id   AF-D5SKX1-F1
#
_cell.length_a   1.000
_cell.length_b   1.000
_cell.length_c   1.000
_cell.angle_alpha   90.00
_cell.angle_beta   90.00
_cell.angle_gamma   90.00
#
_symmetry.space_group_name_H-M   'P 1'
#
loop_
_entity.id
_entity.type
_entity.pdbx_description
1 polymer ?
#
loop_
_entity_poly.entity_id
_entity_poly.type
_entity_poly.pdbx_seq_one_letter_code
_entity_poly.pdbx_strand_id
1 'polypeptide(L)'
;MAGRRPPRPTEEPPLDTYAADTYPRSGTHPEPRPDAPPHARPGTRPGTRSEPRPDPGAEAAWLLAADRAHMFHPVLPRGREDRTVLVSGRGCTVRDTEGRTYLDASSVLGLTQIGHGREEIAQAAAEQMRTLGHFHTWGTISNDKAIRLAARLTDLAPQGLQRVYFTSGGGEGVEIALRMARYFHHRTGSPERTWILSRRTAYHGIGYGSGTVSGSPAYQDGFGPVLPHVHHLTPPDPYHAELYDGEDVTEYCLRELARTIDEIGPGRIAAMIGEPVMGAGGAVVPPPDYWPRVAALLRSHGILLILDEVVTAFGRTGTWFAAEHFGVTPDLLVTAKGITSGYVPHGAVLLTEEVADAVNGETGFPIGFTYTGHPTACAVALANLDIIEREGLLENAVKVGDHLAGRLAALRGLPAVGDVRQLGMMLAVELVSDKTARTPLPGGTLGVVDALREDAGVIVRATPRSLVLNPALVMDRATADEVADGLDSVLRRLAPDGRIGAAPRRG
;
A
#
# COMPACT_ATOMS: atom_id res chain seq x y z
N MET A 1 46.01 5.29 -52.01
CA MET A 1 44.84 5.72 -51.20
C MET A 1 45.01 5.18 -49.81
N ALA A 2 44.91 6.07 -48.81
CA ALA A 2 45.10 5.79 -47.40
C ALA A 2 43.92 5.00 -46.81
N GLY A 3 44.20 4.08 -45.87
CA GLY A 3 43.19 3.37 -45.08
C GLY A 3 43.76 3.05 -43.71
N ARG A 4 43.35 3.84 -42.71
CA ARG A 4 43.81 3.80 -41.32
C ARG A 4 43.39 2.50 -40.62
N ARG A 5 44.32 1.89 -39.87
CA ARG A 5 44.01 0.86 -38.86
C ARG A 5 43.33 1.49 -37.64
N PRO A 6 42.38 0.80 -36.98
CA PRO A 6 41.77 1.27 -35.73
C PRO A 6 42.72 1.08 -34.53
N PRO A 7 42.65 1.94 -33.49
CA PRO A 7 43.44 1.78 -32.27
C PRO A 7 42.86 0.72 -31.34
N ARG A 8 43.74 0.07 -30.56
CA ARG A 8 43.42 -0.87 -29.48
C ARG A 8 42.79 -0.15 -28.28
N PRO A 9 41.93 -0.81 -27.48
CA PRO A 9 41.39 -0.23 -26.25
C PRO A 9 42.47 -0.14 -25.18
N THR A 10 42.51 1.01 -24.51
CA THR A 10 43.32 1.29 -23.32
C THR A 10 42.65 0.70 -22.07
N GLU A 11 43.42 -0.01 -21.26
CA GLU A 11 43.02 -0.51 -19.93
C GLU A 11 42.74 0.67 -18.98
N GLU A 12 41.56 0.68 -18.35
CA GLU A 12 41.26 1.52 -17.19
C GLU A 12 41.82 0.86 -15.92
N PRO A 13 42.41 1.64 -14.99
CA PRO A 13 42.85 1.11 -13.70
C PRO A 13 41.66 0.91 -12.73
N PRO A 14 41.79 0.00 -11.75
CA PRO A 14 40.69 -0.36 -10.85
C PRO A 14 40.38 0.76 -9.85
N LEU A 15 39.09 1.05 -9.69
CA LEU A 15 38.55 1.85 -8.58
C LEU A 15 38.43 0.95 -7.36
N ASP A 16 39.42 1.02 -6.49
CA ASP A 16 39.39 0.41 -5.17
C ASP A 16 39.50 1.49 -4.09
N THR A 17 38.69 1.33 -3.04
CA THR A 17 38.76 1.98 -1.72
C THR A 17 38.39 3.48 -1.61
N TYR A 18 37.16 3.76 -1.14
CA TYR A 18 36.95 4.88 -0.21
C TYR A 18 36.88 4.31 1.20
N ALA A 19 38.07 4.24 1.81
CA ALA A 19 38.24 4.02 3.23
C ALA A 19 37.84 5.29 4.01
N ALA A 20 37.30 5.03 5.20
CA ALA A 20 37.02 6.00 6.24
C ALA A 20 38.28 6.77 6.64
N ASP A 21 38.12 8.06 6.92
CA ASP A 21 38.94 8.93 7.78
C ASP A 21 38.34 10.35 7.66
N THR A 22 38.28 11.27 8.62
CA THR A 22 38.63 11.36 10.05
C THR A 22 38.00 12.69 10.50
N TYR A 23 37.34 12.74 11.66
CA TYR A 23 36.93 14.03 12.27
C TYR A 23 38.12 14.63 13.04
N PRO A 24 38.49 15.90 12.84
CA PRO A 24 39.45 16.55 13.72
C PRO A 24 38.77 17.12 14.98
N ARG A 25 39.38 16.82 16.14
CA ARG A 25 39.09 17.45 17.44
C ARG A 25 39.66 18.87 17.51
N SER A 26 38.82 19.76 18.07
CA SER A 26 39.10 20.95 18.90
C SER A 26 40.35 21.83 18.64
N GLY A 27 40.12 23.14 18.52
CA GLY A 27 41.05 24.13 19.09
C GLY A 27 40.95 25.54 18.51
N THR A 28 40.50 26.46 19.38
CA THR A 28 40.80 27.91 19.50
C THR A 28 39.63 28.88 19.27
N HIS A 29 39.23 29.52 20.38
CA HIS A 29 38.32 30.67 20.44
C HIS A 29 39.08 31.96 20.08
N PRO A 30 38.50 32.87 19.27
CA PRO A 30 38.88 34.26 19.26
C PRO A 30 38.00 35.11 20.19
N GLU A 31 38.63 36.11 20.82
CA GLU A 31 38.07 37.10 21.76
C GLU A 31 36.93 37.99 21.18
N PRO A 32 36.09 38.62 22.02
CA PRO A 32 34.91 39.36 21.58
C PRO A 32 35.23 40.80 21.17
N ARG A 33 34.63 41.24 20.05
CA ARG A 33 34.61 42.66 19.64
C ARG A 33 33.58 43.46 20.46
N PRO A 34 33.87 44.69 20.89
CA PRO A 34 32.87 45.57 21.48
C PRO A 34 32.08 46.31 20.38
N ASP A 35 30.93 46.87 20.79
CA ASP A 35 30.05 47.80 20.07
C ASP A 35 28.84 47.19 19.33
N ALA A 36 27.80 46.87 20.11
CA ALA A 36 26.42 46.80 19.65
C ALA A 36 25.57 47.88 20.38
N PRO A 37 24.76 48.69 19.68
CA PRO A 37 23.96 49.75 20.30
C PRO A 37 22.75 49.19 21.09
N PRO A 38 22.23 49.94 22.08
CA PRO A 38 21.35 49.39 23.12
C PRO A 38 19.92 49.09 22.66
N HIS A 39 19.36 48.05 23.29
CA HIS A 39 18.03 47.48 23.13
C HIS A 39 16.88 48.51 23.07
N ALA A 40 16.10 48.47 21.99
CA ALA A 40 14.77 49.06 21.94
C ALA A 40 13.75 48.16 22.66
N ARG A 41 12.90 48.77 23.50
CA ARG A 41 11.84 48.13 24.30
C ARG A 41 10.82 47.41 23.40
N PRO A 42 10.17 46.32 23.86
CA PRO A 42 9.19 45.60 23.07
C PRO A 42 7.93 46.44 22.87
N GLY A 43 7.74 46.95 21.65
CA GLY A 43 6.47 47.49 21.20
C GLY A 43 5.44 46.37 21.04
N THR A 44 4.25 46.62 21.54
CA THR A 44 3.03 45.81 21.34
C THR A 44 2.88 45.41 19.87
N ARG A 45 2.84 44.10 19.58
CA ARG A 45 2.50 43.58 18.24
C ARG A 45 1.10 44.09 17.85
N PRO A 46 0.92 44.66 16.65
CA PRO A 46 -0.42 44.93 16.14
C PRO A 46 -1.14 43.58 15.99
N GLY A 47 -2.36 43.49 16.54
CA GLY A 47 -3.21 42.31 16.36
C GLY A 47 -3.34 41.98 14.88
N THR A 48 -3.06 40.72 14.53
CA THR A 48 -3.35 40.17 13.22
C THR A 48 -4.84 40.39 12.94
N ARG A 49 -5.17 41.33 12.07
CA ARG A 49 -6.52 41.39 11.48
C ARG A 49 -6.74 40.05 10.79
N SER A 50 -7.67 39.25 11.30
CA SER A 50 -8.18 38.11 10.57
C SER A 50 -8.81 38.65 9.30
N GLU A 51 -8.23 38.36 8.14
CA GLU A 51 -8.93 38.61 6.89
C GLU A 51 -10.29 37.88 6.94
N PRO A 52 -11.37 38.51 6.45
CA PRO A 52 -12.67 37.86 6.39
C PRO A 52 -12.52 36.57 5.60
N ARG A 53 -12.93 35.43 6.17
CA ARG A 53 -12.97 34.16 5.45
C ARG A 53 -13.78 34.38 4.16
N PRO A 54 -13.28 33.93 3.00
CA PRO A 54 -14.04 34.01 1.76
C PRO A 54 -15.39 33.32 1.94
N ASP A 55 -16.40 33.81 1.22
CA ASP A 55 -17.71 33.16 1.12
C ASP A 55 -17.50 31.67 0.78
N PRO A 56 -18.07 30.72 1.56
CA PRO A 56 -17.88 29.29 1.32
C PRO A 56 -18.16 28.86 -0.13
N GLY A 57 -19.12 29.49 -0.81
CA GLY A 57 -19.39 29.24 -2.22
C GLY A 57 -18.27 29.72 -3.15
N ALA A 58 -17.66 30.86 -2.85
CA ALA A 58 -16.53 31.39 -3.60
C ALA A 58 -15.26 30.54 -3.41
N GLU A 59 -15.01 30.07 -2.18
CA GLU A 59 -13.89 29.17 -1.87
C GLU A 59 -14.02 27.83 -2.60
N ALA A 60 -15.22 27.22 -2.57
CA ALA A 60 -15.52 25.98 -3.28
C ALA A 60 -15.25 26.10 -4.79
N ALA A 61 -15.77 27.17 -5.41
CA ALA A 61 -15.56 27.44 -6.83
C ALA A 61 -14.09 27.66 -7.18
N TRP A 62 -13.36 28.38 -6.32
CA TRP A 62 -11.93 28.60 -6.50
C TRP A 62 -11.13 27.30 -6.42
N LEU A 63 -11.38 26.44 -5.42
CA LEU A 63 -10.69 25.16 -5.26
C LEU A 63 -10.87 24.26 -6.49
N LEU A 64 -12.09 24.17 -7.02
CA LEU A 64 -12.38 23.39 -8.22
C LEU A 64 -11.62 23.92 -9.46
N ALA A 65 -11.53 25.24 -9.61
CA ALA A 65 -10.81 25.87 -10.71
C ALA A 65 -9.29 25.72 -10.56
N ALA A 66 -8.77 25.93 -9.35
CA ALA A 66 -7.35 25.80 -9.02
C ALA A 66 -6.86 24.36 -9.19
N ASP A 67 -7.65 23.37 -8.77
CA ASP A 67 -7.35 21.96 -8.98
C ASP A 67 -7.15 21.65 -10.49
N ARG A 68 -8.11 22.07 -11.33
CA ARG A 68 -8.01 21.89 -12.79
C ARG A 68 -6.81 22.61 -13.40
N ALA A 69 -6.47 23.78 -12.89
CA ALA A 69 -5.42 24.62 -13.45
C ALA A 69 -4.01 24.21 -12.99
N HIS A 70 -3.87 23.62 -11.80
CA HIS A 70 -2.58 23.52 -11.12
C HIS A 70 -2.24 22.11 -10.60
N MET A 71 -3.21 21.21 -10.44
CA MET A 71 -2.96 19.85 -9.94
C MET A 71 -2.94 18.82 -11.08
N PHE A 72 -1.90 17.99 -11.10
CA PHE A 72 -1.81 16.83 -11.97
C PHE A 72 -2.19 15.57 -11.19
N HIS A 73 -3.37 15.02 -11.50
CA HIS A 73 -3.91 13.87 -10.79
C HIS A 73 -3.40 12.55 -11.36
N PRO A 74 -3.10 11.55 -10.50
CA PRO A 74 -2.92 10.19 -10.95
C PRO A 74 -4.16 9.69 -11.70
N VAL A 75 -3.94 9.01 -12.84
CA VAL A 75 -4.97 8.30 -13.63
C VAL A 75 -6.20 9.13 -14.07
N LEU A 76 -6.12 10.46 -14.05
CA LEU A 76 -7.20 11.33 -14.51
C LEU A 76 -7.04 11.68 -16.01
N PRO A 77 -7.99 11.29 -16.89
CA PRO A 77 -7.91 11.65 -18.29
C PRO A 77 -8.02 13.16 -18.52
N ARG A 78 -7.29 13.69 -19.51
CA ARG A 78 -7.29 15.13 -19.86
C ARG A 78 -8.69 15.72 -20.07
N GLY A 79 -9.59 14.95 -20.69
CA GLY A 79 -10.95 15.42 -21.01
C GLY A 79 -11.93 15.40 -19.84
N ARG A 80 -11.51 14.93 -18.65
CA ARG A 80 -12.38 14.79 -17.49
C ARG A 80 -12.29 16.02 -16.59
N GLU A 81 -13.34 16.83 -16.57
CA GLU A 81 -13.37 18.13 -15.86
C GLU A 81 -14.11 18.10 -14.50
N ASP A 82 -14.91 17.07 -14.21
CA ASP A 82 -15.60 16.91 -12.93
C ASP A 82 -14.60 16.75 -11.78
N ARG A 83 -14.95 17.30 -10.63
CA ARG A 83 -14.11 17.28 -9.42
C ARG A 83 -15.00 17.10 -8.20
N THR A 84 -14.53 16.26 -7.28
CA THR A 84 -15.08 16.15 -5.93
C THR A 84 -13.96 16.52 -4.96
N VAL A 85 -14.02 17.72 -4.39
CA VAL A 85 -12.97 18.23 -3.50
C VAL A 85 -13.39 17.96 -2.05
N LEU A 86 -12.79 16.95 -1.43
CA LEU A 86 -13.04 16.58 -0.05
C LEU A 86 -12.29 17.50 0.92
N VAL A 87 -12.98 18.02 1.94
CA VAL A 87 -12.42 19.03 2.88
C VAL A 87 -12.50 18.63 4.35
N SER A 88 -13.28 17.61 4.69
CA SER A 88 -13.35 17.10 6.06
C SER A 88 -13.81 15.65 6.08
N GLY A 89 -13.47 14.91 7.13
CA GLY A 89 -13.95 13.56 7.36
C GLY A 89 -14.09 13.24 8.85
N ARG A 90 -15.00 12.33 9.16
CA ARG A 90 -15.24 11.83 10.52
C ARG A 90 -15.73 10.39 10.48
N GLY A 91 -15.06 9.51 11.22
CA GLY A 91 -15.40 8.08 11.23
C GLY A 91 -15.34 7.50 9.82
N CYS A 92 -16.46 6.99 9.31
CA CYS A 92 -16.57 6.42 7.96
C CYS A 92 -17.08 7.40 6.89
N THR A 93 -17.19 8.70 7.20
CA THR A 93 -17.72 9.69 6.24
C THR A 93 -16.72 10.77 5.88
N VAL A 94 -16.86 11.30 4.67
CA VAL A 94 -16.16 12.48 4.16
C VAL A 94 -17.15 13.49 3.59
N ARG A 95 -16.79 14.76 3.60
CA ARG A 95 -17.62 15.86 3.08
C ARG A 95 -16.83 16.72 2.12
N ASP A 96 -17.46 17.09 1.01
CA ASP A 96 -16.88 17.95 -0.01
C ASP A 96 -17.09 19.44 0.24
N THR A 97 -16.52 20.26 -0.64
CA THR A 97 -16.65 21.73 -0.65
C THR A 97 -18.09 22.22 -0.83
N GLU A 98 -18.98 21.40 -1.40
CA GLU A 98 -20.39 21.73 -1.62
C GLU A 98 -21.28 21.29 -0.44
N GLY A 99 -20.67 20.68 0.60
CA GLY A 99 -21.35 20.23 1.81
C GLY A 99 -21.97 18.84 1.68
N ARG A 100 -21.81 18.15 0.55
CA ARG A 100 -22.32 16.80 0.35
C ARG A 100 -21.46 15.80 1.12
N THR A 101 -22.13 14.90 1.83
CA THR A 101 -21.49 13.84 2.64
C THR A 101 -21.51 12.53 1.88
N TYR A 102 -20.42 11.78 2.00
CA TYR A 102 -20.23 10.47 1.39
C TYR A 102 -19.77 9.45 2.42
N LEU A 103 -20.23 8.21 2.27
CA LEU A 103 -19.71 7.05 2.97
C LEU A 103 -18.44 6.57 2.27
N ASP A 104 -17.32 6.59 2.98
CA ASP A 104 -16.04 6.06 2.51
C ASP A 104 -15.98 4.54 2.79
N ALA A 105 -16.44 3.76 1.82
CA ALA A 105 -16.41 2.30 1.87
C ALA A 105 -15.12 1.71 1.28
N SER A 106 -14.18 2.54 0.81
CA SER A 106 -12.85 2.10 0.35
C SER A 106 -11.72 2.39 1.33
N SER A 107 -11.99 3.13 2.42
CA SER A 107 -10.97 3.74 3.29
C SER A 107 -9.89 4.43 2.46
N VAL A 108 -10.34 5.30 1.53
CA VAL A 108 -9.53 5.89 0.47
C VAL A 108 -9.02 4.81 -0.50
N LEU A 109 -7.90 4.16 -0.18
CA LEU A 109 -7.30 3.04 -0.92
C LEU A 109 -6.92 1.89 0.02
N GLY A 110 -7.79 1.60 1.01
CA GLY A 110 -7.59 0.59 2.04
C GLY A 110 -6.60 1.00 3.12
N LEU A 111 -6.54 2.30 3.46
CA LEU A 111 -5.52 2.83 4.38
C LEU A 111 -6.08 3.44 5.67
N THR A 112 -7.35 3.83 5.74
CA THR A 112 -7.94 4.51 6.92
C THR A 112 -8.58 3.52 7.91
N GLN A 113 -7.77 2.71 8.62
CA GLN A 113 -8.29 1.66 9.52
C GLN A 113 -9.15 2.23 10.66
N ILE A 114 -8.66 3.26 11.35
CA ILE A 114 -9.33 3.84 12.52
C ILE A 114 -10.36 4.94 12.18
N GLY A 115 -10.68 5.12 10.91
CA GLY A 115 -11.56 6.18 10.42
C GLY A 115 -10.94 7.59 10.41
N HIS A 116 -11.70 8.54 9.89
CA HIS A 116 -11.30 9.94 9.70
C HIS A 116 -11.48 10.79 10.97
N GLY A 117 -10.70 11.87 11.08
CA GLY A 117 -10.90 12.92 12.09
C GLY A 117 -10.52 12.55 13.53
N ARG A 118 -9.51 11.70 13.73
CA ARG A 118 -9.01 11.30 15.05
C ARG A 118 -8.12 12.38 15.67
N GLU A 119 -8.69 13.13 16.60
CA GLU A 119 -7.98 14.18 17.36
C GLU A 119 -6.75 13.63 18.11
N GLU A 120 -6.83 12.44 18.69
CA GLU A 120 -5.71 11.77 19.38
C GLU A 120 -4.48 11.61 18.48
N ILE A 121 -4.67 11.30 17.19
CA ILE A 121 -3.57 11.20 16.23
C ILE A 121 -2.96 12.57 15.93
N ALA A 122 -3.80 13.60 15.76
CA ALA A 122 -3.33 14.96 15.53
C ALA A 122 -2.48 15.47 16.71
N GLN A 123 -2.89 15.13 17.94
CA GLN A 123 -2.15 15.47 19.16
C GLN A 123 -0.81 14.74 19.23
N ALA A 124 -0.78 13.43 18.95
CA ALA A 124 0.45 12.65 18.92
C ALA A 124 1.47 13.21 17.89
N ALA A 125 0.99 13.59 16.71
CA ALA A 125 1.81 14.25 15.69
C ALA A 125 2.35 15.61 16.19
N ALA A 126 1.46 16.48 16.70
CA ALA A 126 1.83 17.82 17.14
C ALA A 126 2.80 17.80 18.32
N GLU A 127 2.63 16.88 19.26
CA GLU A 127 3.56 16.69 20.38
C GLU A 127 4.94 16.24 19.89
N GLN A 128 5.00 15.21 19.04
CA GLN A 128 6.28 14.75 18.52
C GLN A 128 6.97 15.82 17.68
N MET A 129 6.23 16.59 16.88
CA MET A 129 6.81 17.69 16.09
C MET A 129 7.43 18.79 16.95
N ARG A 130 6.83 19.10 18.11
CA ARG A 130 7.40 20.07 19.07
C ARG A 130 8.65 19.54 19.76
N THR A 131 8.71 18.24 20.04
CA THR A 131 9.84 17.61 20.73
C THR A 131 11.02 17.36 19.79
N LEU A 132 10.78 16.64 18.70
CA LEU A 132 11.74 16.35 17.64
C LEU A 132 10.99 16.10 16.33
N GLY A 133 10.84 17.16 15.52
CA GLY A 133 10.10 17.10 14.26
C GLY A 133 10.71 16.17 13.21
N HIS A 134 12.04 16.16 13.08
CA HIS A 134 12.73 15.22 12.21
C HIS A 134 14.20 15.05 12.63
N PHE A 135 14.73 13.85 12.40
CA PHE A 135 16.17 13.57 12.31
C PHE A 135 16.36 12.23 11.59
N HIS A 136 17.55 12.00 11.04
CA HIS A 136 17.83 10.79 10.25
C HIS A 136 18.23 9.61 11.14
N THR A 137 18.04 8.37 10.68
CA THR A 137 18.47 7.14 11.39
C THR A 137 19.63 6.43 10.67
N TRP A 138 20.64 7.19 10.24
CA TRP A 138 21.79 6.62 9.52
C TRP A 138 22.94 6.32 10.47
N GLY A 139 23.60 5.16 10.26
CA GLY A 139 24.71 4.71 11.09
C GLY A 139 24.26 4.46 12.53
N THR A 140 24.91 5.09 13.49
CA THR A 140 24.66 4.91 14.93
C THR A 140 23.59 5.85 15.51
N ILE A 141 22.97 6.67 14.67
CA ILE A 141 21.97 7.67 15.09
C ILE A 141 20.57 7.06 15.02
N SER A 142 19.75 7.35 16.03
CA SER A 142 18.36 6.88 16.12
C SER A 142 17.45 7.88 16.85
N ASN A 143 16.16 7.54 16.99
CA ASN A 143 15.19 8.27 17.79
C ASN A 143 14.27 7.31 18.56
N ASP A 144 13.69 7.80 19.66
CA ASP A 144 12.91 6.98 20.59
C ASP A 144 11.63 6.39 19.98
N LYS A 145 10.96 7.13 19.09
CA LYS A 145 9.72 6.68 18.44
C LYS A 145 9.96 5.57 17.42
N ALA A 146 11.02 5.68 16.62
CA ALA A 146 11.41 4.61 15.70
C ALA A 146 11.78 3.32 16.47
N ILE A 147 12.52 3.42 17.57
CA ILE A 147 12.89 2.27 18.42
C ILE A 147 11.62 1.60 18.98
N ARG A 148 10.73 2.38 19.59
CA ARG A 148 9.48 1.85 20.18
C ARG A 148 8.57 1.22 19.13
N LEU A 149 8.44 1.84 17.96
CA LEU A 149 7.63 1.29 16.89
C LEU A 149 8.24 0.00 16.35
N ALA A 150 9.57 -0.07 16.17
CA ALA A 150 10.22 -1.29 15.70
C ALA A 150 9.96 -2.47 16.65
N ALA A 151 10.13 -2.25 17.96
CA ALA A 151 9.84 -3.27 18.97
C ALA A 151 8.37 -3.71 18.96
N ARG A 152 7.44 -2.75 18.89
CA ARG A 152 6.00 -3.07 18.84
C ARG A 152 5.63 -3.85 17.58
N LEU A 153 6.20 -3.49 16.43
CA LEU A 153 5.91 -4.20 15.17
C LEU A 153 6.43 -5.64 15.21
N THR A 154 7.59 -5.90 15.81
CA THR A 154 8.10 -7.28 15.95
C THR A 154 7.27 -8.10 16.94
N ASP A 155 6.73 -7.49 17.99
CA ASP A 155 5.84 -8.17 18.95
C ASP A 155 4.50 -8.57 18.31
N LEU A 156 4.00 -7.76 17.36
CA LEU A 156 2.74 -8.00 16.65
C LEU A 156 2.89 -8.91 15.42
N ALA A 157 4.09 -9.04 14.87
CA ALA A 157 4.33 -9.77 13.62
C ALA A 157 4.28 -11.29 13.81
N PRO A 158 4.08 -12.06 12.72
CA PRO A 158 4.28 -13.50 12.72
C PRO A 158 5.64 -13.88 13.34
N GLN A 159 5.65 -14.94 14.15
CA GLN A 159 6.84 -15.41 14.84
C GLN A 159 7.99 -15.63 13.84
N GLY A 160 9.15 -15.02 14.12
CA GLY A 160 10.37 -15.13 13.31
C GLY A 160 10.80 -13.82 12.67
N LEU A 161 9.90 -12.84 12.50
CA LEU A 161 10.22 -11.50 12.00
C LEU A 161 10.71 -10.61 13.15
N GLN A 162 12.03 -10.38 13.21
CA GLN A 162 12.69 -9.82 14.39
C GLN A 162 13.41 -8.48 14.14
N ARG A 163 13.37 -7.97 12.92
CA ARG A 163 14.02 -6.71 12.54
C ARG A 163 13.10 -5.90 11.64
N VAL A 164 13.24 -4.57 11.72
CA VAL A 164 12.39 -3.61 11.00
C VAL A 164 13.27 -2.61 10.26
N TYR A 165 12.97 -2.40 8.99
CA TYR A 165 13.48 -1.30 8.18
C TYR A 165 12.32 -0.38 7.80
N PHE A 166 12.38 0.90 8.15
CA PHE A 166 11.28 1.84 7.88
C PHE A 166 11.36 2.45 6.48
N THR A 167 10.20 2.76 5.91
CA THR A 167 10.06 3.43 4.61
C THR A 167 9.01 4.55 4.68
N SER A 168 8.88 5.32 3.60
CA SER A 168 7.80 6.32 3.47
C SER A 168 6.47 5.72 3.00
N GLY A 169 6.45 4.45 2.59
CA GLY A 169 5.25 3.77 2.11
C GLY A 169 5.53 2.43 1.40
N GLY A 170 4.47 1.82 0.89
CA GLY A 170 4.49 0.44 0.38
C GLY A 170 5.36 0.24 -0.86
N GLY A 171 5.30 1.15 -1.84
CA GLY A 171 6.12 1.04 -3.06
C GLY A 171 7.62 1.07 -2.73
N GLU A 172 8.04 2.00 -1.86
CA GLU A 172 9.40 2.08 -1.33
C GLU A 172 9.78 0.81 -0.53
N GLY A 173 8.84 0.28 0.26
CA GLY A 173 8.99 -0.99 0.96
C GLY A 173 9.26 -2.17 0.03
N VAL A 174 8.53 -2.26 -1.08
CA VAL A 174 8.75 -3.31 -2.09
C VAL A 174 10.12 -3.14 -2.75
N GLU A 175 10.54 -1.92 -3.13
CA GLU A 175 11.90 -1.70 -3.66
C GLU A 175 12.96 -2.21 -2.68
N ILE A 176 12.81 -1.94 -1.39
CA ILE A 176 13.74 -2.42 -0.36
C ILE A 176 13.70 -3.95 -0.23
N ALA A 177 12.51 -4.56 -0.16
CA ALA A 177 12.40 -6.01 -0.02
C ALA A 177 13.02 -6.76 -1.21
N LEU A 178 12.80 -6.28 -2.44
CA LEU A 178 13.41 -6.85 -3.64
C LEU A 178 14.94 -6.74 -3.62
N ARG A 179 15.46 -5.59 -3.16
CA ARG A 179 16.92 -5.39 -3.02
C ARG A 179 17.50 -6.26 -1.92
N MET A 180 16.85 -6.34 -0.75
CA MET A 180 17.26 -7.20 0.35
C MET A 180 17.29 -8.66 -0.08
N ALA A 181 16.29 -9.16 -0.82
CA ALA A 181 16.28 -10.54 -1.29
C ALA A 181 17.45 -10.88 -2.23
N ARG A 182 17.73 -10.02 -3.21
CA ARG A 182 18.90 -10.21 -4.09
C ARG A 182 20.22 -10.04 -3.34
N TYR A 183 20.27 -9.09 -2.42
CA TYR A 183 21.49 -8.79 -1.66
C TYR A 183 21.80 -9.86 -0.62
N PHE A 184 20.78 -10.48 -0.02
CA PHE A 184 20.91 -11.67 0.81
C PHE A 184 21.69 -12.75 0.08
N HIS A 185 21.22 -13.16 -1.11
CA HIS A 185 21.90 -14.19 -1.89
C HIS A 185 23.28 -13.77 -2.37
N HIS A 186 23.48 -12.50 -2.72
CA HIS A 186 24.82 -11.98 -3.02
C HIS A 186 25.78 -12.14 -1.84
N ARG A 187 25.32 -11.81 -0.62
CA ARG A 187 26.11 -11.89 0.62
C ARG A 187 26.33 -13.33 1.10
N THR A 188 25.42 -14.24 0.79
CA THR A 188 25.52 -15.67 1.15
C THR A 188 26.17 -16.55 0.09
N GLY A 189 26.68 -15.95 -1.02
CA GLY A 189 27.51 -16.64 -2.00
C GLY A 189 26.78 -17.18 -3.24
N SER A 190 25.54 -16.76 -3.49
CA SER A 190 24.73 -17.08 -4.68
C SER A 190 24.26 -15.83 -5.45
N PRO A 191 25.18 -14.96 -5.92
CA PRO A 191 24.83 -13.69 -6.57
C PRO A 191 24.01 -13.84 -7.87
N GLU A 192 23.98 -15.02 -8.47
CA GLU A 192 23.18 -15.35 -9.65
C GLU A 192 21.67 -15.44 -9.35
N ARG A 193 21.28 -15.58 -8.08
CA ARG A 193 19.89 -15.52 -7.62
C ARG A 193 19.34 -14.09 -7.76
N THR A 194 18.72 -13.84 -8.90
CA THR A 194 18.23 -12.51 -9.29
C THR A 194 16.78 -12.53 -9.75
N TRP A 195 16.23 -13.68 -10.12
CA TRP A 195 14.83 -13.81 -10.53
C TRP A 195 13.87 -13.55 -9.38
N ILE A 196 12.81 -12.82 -9.67
CA ILE A 196 11.69 -12.59 -8.76
C ILE A 196 10.44 -13.20 -9.39
N LEU A 197 9.78 -14.08 -8.64
CA LEU A 197 8.48 -14.60 -9.01
C LEU A 197 7.37 -13.73 -8.43
N SER A 198 6.37 -13.42 -9.21
CA SER A 198 5.15 -12.70 -8.81
C SER A 198 3.93 -13.35 -9.47
N ARG A 199 2.76 -12.72 -9.41
CA ARG A 199 1.53 -13.20 -10.05
C ARG A 199 0.96 -12.15 -10.99
N ARG A 200 0.28 -12.59 -12.05
CA ARG A 200 -0.59 -11.72 -12.86
C ARG A 200 -1.66 -11.12 -11.96
N THR A 201 -2.16 -9.93 -12.32
CA THR A 201 -3.14 -9.12 -11.56
C THR A 201 -2.71 -8.64 -10.15
N ALA A 202 -1.54 -9.04 -9.65
CA ALA A 202 -0.99 -8.56 -8.39
C ALA A 202 -0.66 -7.05 -8.43
N TYR A 203 -0.63 -6.41 -7.27
CA TYR A 203 -0.19 -5.02 -7.12
C TYR A 203 0.79 -4.88 -5.97
N HIS A 204 2.00 -4.46 -6.32
CA HIS A 204 3.12 -4.27 -5.42
C HIS A 204 3.67 -2.84 -5.48
N GLY A 205 2.90 -1.90 -6.06
CA GLY A 205 3.30 -0.53 -6.32
C GLY A 205 3.54 -0.24 -7.81
N ILE A 206 3.97 0.98 -8.09
CA ILE A 206 4.10 1.55 -9.45
C ILE A 206 5.44 2.28 -9.67
N GLY A 207 6.43 2.04 -8.82
CA GLY A 207 7.82 2.42 -9.10
C GLY A 207 8.45 1.50 -10.15
N TYR A 208 9.73 1.66 -10.46
CA TYR A 208 10.36 0.80 -11.48
C TYR A 208 10.43 -0.67 -11.04
N GLY A 209 10.94 -1.00 -9.85
CA GLY A 209 11.00 -2.38 -9.37
C GLY A 209 9.63 -2.91 -8.97
N SER A 210 8.97 -2.18 -8.08
CA SER A 210 7.61 -2.45 -7.58
C SER A 210 6.57 -2.57 -8.70
N GLY A 211 6.62 -1.68 -9.71
CA GLY A 211 5.77 -1.75 -10.90
C GLY A 211 6.12 -2.91 -11.81
N THR A 212 7.41 -3.29 -11.93
CA THR A 212 7.78 -4.49 -12.71
C THR A 212 7.21 -5.77 -12.09
N VAL A 213 7.24 -5.90 -10.76
CA VAL A 213 6.70 -7.09 -10.09
C VAL A 213 5.18 -7.05 -9.94
N SER A 214 4.52 -5.90 -10.13
CA SER A 214 3.06 -5.82 -10.28
C SER A 214 2.60 -6.56 -11.55
N GLY A 215 1.47 -7.26 -11.47
CA GLY A 215 1.01 -8.20 -12.49
C GLY A 215 0.09 -7.64 -13.58
N SER A 216 0.00 -6.32 -13.71
CA SER A 216 -0.81 -5.66 -14.73
C SER A 216 0.09 -5.01 -15.78
N PRO A 217 -0.01 -5.39 -17.07
CA PRO A 217 0.77 -4.81 -18.17
C PRO A 217 0.74 -3.28 -18.25
N ALA A 218 -0.36 -2.67 -17.80
CA ALA A 218 -0.55 -1.21 -17.81
C ALA A 218 0.47 -0.45 -16.94
N TYR A 219 1.17 -1.14 -16.01
CA TYR A 219 2.21 -0.53 -15.20
C TYR A 219 3.61 -0.58 -15.83
N GLN A 220 3.76 -1.29 -16.95
CA GLN A 220 5.02 -1.40 -17.68
C GLN A 220 4.94 -0.82 -19.10
N ASP A 221 3.75 -0.77 -19.69
CA ASP A 221 3.54 -0.28 -21.05
C ASP A 221 4.00 1.19 -21.21
N GLY A 222 4.89 1.43 -22.17
CA GLY A 222 5.48 2.76 -22.44
C GLY A 222 6.57 3.23 -21.46
N PHE A 223 6.93 2.45 -20.41
CA PHE A 223 7.91 2.86 -19.38
C PHE A 223 9.24 2.08 -19.41
N GLY A 224 9.44 1.20 -20.39
CA GLY A 224 10.58 0.29 -20.46
C GLY A 224 11.94 0.93 -20.81
N PRO A 225 13.06 0.19 -20.62
CA PRO A 225 13.12 -1.19 -20.12
C PRO A 225 12.82 -1.30 -18.62
N VAL A 226 12.06 -2.33 -18.24
CA VAL A 226 11.72 -2.66 -16.85
C VAL A 226 12.79 -3.54 -16.19
N LEU A 227 12.65 -3.82 -14.89
CA LEU A 227 13.59 -4.68 -14.17
C LEU A 227 13.67 -6.07 -14.83
N PRO A 228 14.87 -6.55 -15.23
CA PRO A 228 14.99 -7.89 -15.79
C PRO A 228 14.76 -8.96 -14.70
N HIS A 229 14.54 -10.20 -15.17
CA HIS A 229 14.39 -11.39 -14.33
C HIS A 229 13.17 -11.30 -13.39
N VAL A 230 12.00 -11.03 -13.98
CA VAL A 230 10.71 -11.11 -13.30
C VAL A 230 9.81 -12.05 -14.09
N HIS A 231 9.13 -12.96 -13.39
CA HIS A 231 8.16 -13.88 -13.98
C HIS A 231 6.83 -13.80 -13.22
N HIS A 232 5.71 -13.73 -13.94
CA HIS A 232 4.37 -13.64 -13.36
C HIS A 232 3.58 -14.92 -13.57
N LEU A 233 3.34 -15.63 -12.48
CA LEU A 233 2.52 -16.85 -12.38
C LEU A 233 1.02 -16.53 -12.47
N THR A 234 0.21 -17.57 -12.59
CA THR A 234 -1.25 -17.49 -12.53
C THR A 234 -1.73 -17.13 -11.11
N PRO A 235 -2.71 -16.21 -10.96
CA PRO A 235 -3.22 -15.84 -9.64
C PRO A 235 -4.06 -16.99 -9.04
N PRO A 236 -4.05 -17.19 -7.71
CA PRO A 236 -4.88 -18.19 -7.03
C PRO A 236 -6.30 -17.66 -6.78
N ASP A 237 -7.06 -17.45 -7.85
CA ASP A 237 -8.44 -16.93 -7.86
C ASP A 237 -9.49 -18.05 -8.00
N PRO A 238 -10.19 -18.45 -6.92
CA PRO A 238 -11.16 -19.54 -6.97
C PRO A 238 -12.41 -19.25 -7.82
N TYR A 239 -12.76 -17.99 -8.03
CA TYR A 239 -13.93 -17.65 -8.86
C TYR A 239 -13.63 -17.92 -10.33
N HIS A 240 -12.40 -17.65 -10.78
CA HIS A 240 -11.95 -17.85 -12.15
C HIS A 240 -11.43 -19.27 -12.43
N ALA A 241 -12.28 -20.27 -12.23
CA ALA A 241 -11.93 -21.68 -12.42
C ALA A 241 -11.41 -22.05 -13.83
N GLU A 242 -11.70 -21.23 -14.85
CA GLU A 242 -11.18 -21.39 -16.21
C GLU A 242 -9.66 -21.22 -16.30
N LEU A 243 -9.02 -20.66 -15.28
CA LEU A 243 -7.57 -20.50 -15.22
C LEU A 243 -6.82 -21.81 -14.91
N TYR A 244 -7.53 -22.84 -14.45
CA TYR A 244 -6.90 -24.06 -13.88
C TYR A 244 -7.21 -25.34 -14.66
N ASP A 245 -7.83 -25.23 -15.85
CA ASP A 245 -8.14 -26.40 -16.69
C ASP A 245 -8.93 -27.53 -15.97
N GLY A 246 -9.75 -27.16 -14.98
CA GLY A 246 -10.54 -28.10 -14.16
C GLY A 246 -9.79 -28.73 -12.98
N GLU A 247 -8.53 -28.37 -12.76
CA GLU A 247 -7.75 -28.75 -11.58
C GLU A 247 -8.15 -27.91 -10.35
N ASP A 248 -7.84 -28.41 -9.16
CA ASP A 248 -7.89 -27.61 -7.94
C ASP A 248 -6.92 -26.40 -8.05
N VAL A 249 -7.34 -25.26 -7.50
CA VAL A 249 -6.60 -24.00 -7.59
C VAL A 249 -5.21 -24.12 -6.99
N THR A 250 -5.10 -24.72 -5.79
CA THR A 250 -3.82 -24.85 -5.09
C THR A 250 -2.91 -25.83 -5.83
N GLU A 251 -3.44 -26.97 -6.28
CA GLU A 251 -2.65 -27.95 -7.05
C GLU A 251 -2.11 -27.36 -8.36
N TYR A 252 -2.95 -26.68 -9.14
CA TYR A 252 -2.52 -26.04 -10.38
C TYR A 252 -1.39 -25.03 -10.13
N CYS A 253 -1.56 -24.14 -9.16
CA CYS A 253 -0.57 -23.11 -8.86
C CYS A 253 0.75 -23.70 -8.36
N LEU A 254 0.73 -24.77 -7.56
CA LEU A 254 1.95 -25.44 -7.11
C LEU A 254 2.67 -26.15 -8.25
N ARG A 255 1.93 -26.81 -9.15
CA ARG A 255 2.48 -27.44 -10.34
C ARG A 255 3.11 -26.41 -11.28
N GLU A 256 2.44 -25.27 -11.48
CA GLU A 256 2.97 -24.15 -12.27
C GLU A 256 4.25 -23.59 -11.62
N LEU A 257 4.22 -23.32 -10.31
CA LEU A 257 5.37 -22.81 -9.56
C LEU A 257 6.57 -23.76 -9.63
N ALA A 258 6.37 -25.06 -9.40
CA ALA A 258 7.43 -26.07 -9.48
C ALA A 258 8.06 -26.11 -10.88
N ARG A 259 7.23 -26.15 -11.93
CA ARG A 259 7.69 -26.11 -13.32
C ARG A 259 8.50 -24.84 -13.61
N THR A 260 8.01 -23.67 -13.20
CA THR A 260 8.70 -22.39 -13.40
C THR A 260 10.05 -22.36 -12.66
N ILE A 261 10.11 -22.91 -11.44
CA ILE A 261 11.36 -23.05 -10.69
C ILE A 261 12.36 -23.91 -11.46
N ASP A 262 11.93 -25.05 -12.00
CA ASP A 262 12.78 -25.95 -12.79
C ASP A 262 13.26 -25.30 -14.10
N GLU A 263 12.38 -24.60 -14.81
CA GLU A 263 12.68 -23.92 -16.08
C GLU A 263 13.69 -22.78 -15.92
N ILE A 264 13.55 -21.96 -14.86
CA ILE A 264 14.47 -20.86 -14.56
C ILE A 264 15.78 -21.40 -13.95
N GLY A 265 15.65 -22.47 -13.15
CA GLY A 265 16.68 -23.01 -12.28
C GLY A 265 16.55 -22.44 -10.86
N PRO A 266 16.39 -23.26 -9.80
CA PRO A 266 16.18 -22.78 -8.43
C PRO A 266 17.31 -21.89 -7.93
N GLY A 267 18.55 -22.20 -8.31
CA GLY A 267 19.75 -21.42 -8.00
C GLY A 267 19.78 -20.03 -8.65
N ARG A 268 18.79 -19.63 -9.45
CA ARG A 268 18.71 -18.30 -10.07
C ARG A 268 17.57 -17.44 -9.52
N ILE A 269 16.75 -17.99 -8.62
CA ILE A 269 15.57 -17.32 -8.07
C ILE A 269 15.92 -16.80 -6.67
N ALA A 270 15.75 -15.49 -6.49
CA ALA A 270 15.99 -14.81 -5.24
C ALA A 270 14.79 -14.93 -4.30
N ALA A 271 13.60 -14.61 -4.83
CA ALA A 271 12.38 -14.58 -4.05
C ALA A 271 11.12 -14.79 -4.89
N MET A 272 10.04 -15.17 -4.21
CA MET A 272 8.67 -14.95 -4.67
C MET A 272 8.04 -13.88 -3.79
N ILE A 273 7.42 -12.87 -4.41
CA ILE A 273 6.61 -11.87 -3.71
C ILE A 273 5.13 -12.20 -3.87
N GLY A 274 4.32 -11.94 -2.85
CA GLY A 274 2.87 -11.85 -3.02
C GLY A 274 2.04 -11.27 -1.88
N GLU A 275 0.87 -10.75 -2.25
CA GLU A 275 -0.14 -10.25 -1.32
C GLU A 275 -0.91 -11.44 -0.73
N PRO A 276 -1.10 -11.57 0.60
CA PRO A 276 -1.88 -12.67 1.17
C PRO A 276 -3.30 -12.77 0.60
N VAL A 277 -3.93 -11.61 0.39
CA VAL A 277 -5.17 -11.41 -0.37
C VAL A 277 -4.90 -10.33 -1.40
N MET A 278 -5.14 -10.59 -2.68
CA MET A 278 -4.77 -9.65 -3.75
C MET A 278 -5.75 -8.47 -3.80
N GLY A 279 -5.30 -7.29 -3.39
CA GLY A 279 -6.16 -6.12 -3.20
C GLY A 279 -6.61 -5.50 -4.51
N ALA A 280 -5.68 -4.98 -5.30
CA ALA A 280 -6.02 -4.35 -6.58
C ALA A 280 -6.48 -5.38 -7.65
N GLY A 281 -6.14 -6.66 -7.44
CA GLY A 281 -6.69 -7.78 -8.20
C GLY A 281 -8.19 -8.00 -7.98
N GLY A 282 -8.79 -7.33 -7.00
CA GLY A 282 -10.22 -7.41 -6.70
C GLY A 282 -10.51 -8.19 -5.42
N ALA A 283 -9.73 -8.01 -4.35
CA ALA A 283 -9.86 -8.78 -3.10
C ALA A 283 -9.90 -10.31 -3.31
N VAL A 284 -8.96 -10.84 -4.09
CA VAL A 284 -8.87 -12.28 -4.37
C VAL A 284 -8.30 -13.00 -3.14
N VAL A 285 -9.13 -13.83 -2.52
CA VAL A 285 -8.77 -14.66 -1.36
C VAL A 285 -8.33 -16.03 -1.88
N PRO A 286 -7.06 -16.44 -1.69
CA PRO A 286 -6.61 -17.76 -2.10
C PRO A 286 -7.23 -18.86 -1.20
N PRO A 287 -7.24 -20.12 -1.66
CA PRO A 287 -7.58 -21.25 -0.80
C PRO A 287 -6.70 -21.28 0.47
N PRO A 288 -7.23 -21.72 1.64
CA PRO A 288 -6.48 -21.69 2.90
C PRO A 288 -5.16 -22.46 2.90
N ASP A 289 -5.04 -23.52 2.09
CA ASP A 289 -3.84 -24.36 2.00
C ASP A 289 -2.78 -23.82 1.03
N TYR A 290 -3.09 -22.78 0.25
CA TYR A 290 -2.21 -22.22 -0.78
C TYR A 290 -0.88 -21.72 -0.20
N TRP A 291 -0.93 -20.75 0.72
CA TRP A 291 0.27 -20.09 1.25
C TRP A 291 1.19 -21.04 2.03
N PRO A 292 0.69 -21.91 2.93
CA PRO A 292 1.53 -22.92 3.58
C PRO A 292 2.31 -23.80 2.60
N ARG A 293 1.66 -24.24 1.51
CA ARG A 293 2.27 -25.13 0.52
C ARG A 293 3.24 -24.41 -0.40
N VAL A 294 2.92 -23.17 -0.81
CA VAL A 294 3.85 -22.32 -1.56
C VAL A 294 5.09 -22.05 -0.73
N ALA A 295 4.94 -21.65 0.54
CA ALA A 295 6.07 -21.38 1.43
C ALA A 295 6.97 -22.62 1.62
N ALA A 296 6.37 -23.80 1.79
CA ALA A 296 7.12 -25.06 1.91
C ALA A 296 7.95 -25.36 0.64
N LEU A 297 7.36 -25.18 -0.55
CA LEU A 297 8.05 -25.39 -1.83
C LEU A 297 9.18 -24.37 -2.06
N LEU A 298 8.95 -23.08 -1.78
CA LEU A 298 10.00 -22.06 -1.91
C LEU A 298 11.18 -22.36 -0.97
N ARG A 299 10.88 -22.73 0.27
CA ARG A 299 11.88 -23.08 1.29
C ARG A 299 12.73 -24.28 0.87
N SER A 300 12.17 -25.32 0.25
CA SER A 300 12.96 -26.46 -0.21
C SER A 300 13.97 -26.13 -1.32
N HIS A 301 13.86 -24.97 -1.96
CA HIS A 301 14.78 -24.48 -2.99
C HIS A 301 15.65 -23.29 -2.53
N GLY A 302 15.54 -22.88 -1.26
CA GLY A 302 16.22 -21.70 -0.72
C GLY A 302 15.76 -20.40 -1.40
N ILE A 303 14.50 -20.33 -1.83
CA ILE A 303 13.90 -19.14 -2.42
C ILE A 303 13.17 -18.38 -1.31
N LEU A 304 13.45 -17.08 -1.16
CA LEU A 304 12.83 -16.29 -0.10
C LEU A 304 11.35 -16.00 -0.41
N LEU A 305 10.50 -15.99 0.61
CA LEU A 305 9.12 -15.53 0.53
C LEU A 305 9.02 -14.08 1.02
N ILE A 306 8.48 -13.21 0.17
CA ILE A 306 8.11 -11.83 0.52
C ILE A 306 6.59 -11.75 0.56
N LEU A 307 5.99 -11.47 1.72
CA LEU A 307 4.57 -11.13 1.79
C LEU A 307 4.36 -9.62 1.75
N ASP A 308 3.59 -9.16 0.77
CA ASP A 308 3.16 -7.77 0.65
C ASP A 308 1.85 -7.57 1.41
N GLU A 309 1.98 -7.14 2.65
CA GLU A 309 0.88 -6.89 3.59
C GLU A 309 0.52 -5.40 3.69
N VAL A 310 0.86 -4.63 2.65
CA VAL A 310 0.56 -3.19 2.60
C VAL A 310 -0.94 -2.92 2.75
N VAL A 311 -1.83 -3.81 2.29
CA VAL A 311 -3.29 -3.67 2.45
C VAL A 311 -3.82 -4.53 3.59
N THR A 312 -3.33 -5.76 3.71
CA THR A 312 -3.95 -6.83 4.51
C THR A 312 -3.62 -6.76 6.00
N ALA A 313 -2.59 -5.99 6.39
CA ALA A 313 -2.19 -5.78 7.77
C ALA A 313 -3.11 -4.82 8.55
N PHE A 314 -2.83 -4.75 9.86
CA PHE A 314 -3.42 -3.86 10.86
C PHE A 314 -4.94 -4.00 10.94
N GLY A 315 -5.42 -5.24 11.05
CA GLY A 315 -6.82 -5.58 11.28
C GLY A 315 -7.68 -5.72 10.03
N ARG A 316 -7.16 -5.41 8.83
CA ARG A 316 -7.95 -5.49 7.59
C ARG A 316 -8.61 -6.85 7.39
N THR A 317 -7.92 -7.94 7.69
CA THR A 317 -8.41 -9.32 7.56
C THR A 317 -8.90 -9.92 8.88
N GLY A 318 -8.95 -9.12 9.96
CA GLY A 318 -9.29 -9.58 11.32
C GLY A 318 -8.08 -9.97 12.18
N THR A 319 -6.86 -9.94 11.64
CA THR A 319 -5.60 -10.16 12.36
C THR A 319 -4.65 -8.98 12.18
N TRP A 320 -3.53 -8.94 12.93
CA TRP A 320 -2.50 -7.91 12.74
C TRP A 320 -1.84 -8.03 11.39
N PHE A 321 -1.53 -9.26 10.97
CA PHE A 321 -1.03 -9.57 9.64
C PHE A 321 -1.83 -10.75 9.09
N ALA A 322 -2.25 -10.69 7.82
CA ALA A 322 -3.00 -11.78 7.20
C ALA A 322 -2.19 -13.07 7.07
N ALA A 323 -0.86 -12.98 7.13
CA ALA A 323 0.04 -14.12 7.29
C ALA A 323 -0.39 -15.05 8.45
N GLU A 324 -0.92 -14.51 9.55
CA GLU A 324 -1.47 -15.29 10.66
C GLU A 324 -2.70 -16.11 10.24
N HIS A 325 -3.59 -15.53 9.42
CA HIS A 325 -4.79 -16.20 8.92
C HIS A 325 -4.43 -17.46 8.12
N PHE A 326 -3.33 -17.42 7.38
CA PHE A 326 -2.85 -18.54 6.57
C PHE A 326 -1.80 -19.40 7.29
N GLY A 327 -1.42 -19.09 8.54
CA GLY A 327 -0.42 -19.85 9.29
C GLY A 327 0.96 -19.88 8.61
N VAL A 328 1.37 -18.78 7.97
CA VAL A 328 2.63 -18.68 7.23
C VAL A 328 3.52 -17.58 7.82
N THR A 329 4.82 -17.85 7.95
CA THR A 329 5.83 -16.82 8.25
C THR A 329 6.69 -16.60 7.01
N PRO A 330 6.74 -15.37 6.45
CA PRO A 330 7.63 -15.03 5.34
C PRO A 330 9.04 -14.70 5.81
N ASP A 331 9.99 -14.62 4.87
CA ASP A 331 11.35 -14.13 5.15
C ASP A 331 11.39 -12.60 5.24
N LEU A 332 10.57 -11.94 4.42
CA LEU A 332 10.33 -10.50 4.47
C LEU A 332 8.83 -10.20 4.41
N LEU A 333 8.38 -9.20 5.16
CA LEU A 333 7.00 -8.71 5.13
C LEU A 333 7.00 -7.21 4.89
N VAL A 334 6.32 -6.75 3.84
CA VAL A 334 6.20 -5.33 3.50
C VAL A 334 4.88 -4.79 4.04
N THR A 335 4.89 -3.63 4.68
CA THR A 335 3.68 -2.99 5.19
C THR A 335 3.71 -1.46 5.08
N ALA A 336 2.54 -0.84 5.02
CA ALA A 336 2.33 0.62 5.00
C ALA A 336 0.87 0.92 5.33
N LYS A 337 0.23 1.90 4.66
CA LYS A 337 -1.21 2.21 4.73
C LYS A 337 -1.76 2.22 6.16
N GLY A 338 -2.31 1.09 6.60
CA GLY A 338 -2.89 0.93 7.93
C GLY A 338 -1.94 1.16 9.10
N ILE A 339 -0.62 1.13 8.88
CA ILE A 339 0.38 1.42 9.92
C ILE A 339 0.16 2.77 10.61
N THR A 340 -0.31 3.78 9.86
CA THR A 340 -0.63 5.13 10.35
C THR A 340 -2.08 5.50 10.10
N SER A 341 -2.91 4.54 9.67
CA SER A 341 -4.24 4.79 9.10
C SER A 341 -4.28 5.91 8.03
N GLY A 342 -3.19 6.14 7.31
CA GLY A 342 -3.08 7.21 6.31
C GLY A 342 -2.89 8.63 6.84
N TYR A 343 -2.80 8.84 8.16
CA TYR A 343 -2.66 10.18 8.72
C TYR A 343 -1.33 10.85 8.31
N VAL A 344 -0.29 10.04 8.11
CA VAL A 344 1.03 10.47 7.59
C VAL A 344 1.66 9.33 6.76
N PRO A 345 2.46 9.65 5.72
CA PRO A 345 3.19 8.64 4.95
C PRO A 345 4.16 7.86 5.82
N HIS A 346 4.02 6.53 5.85
CA HIS A 346 4.92 5.63 6.55
C HIS A 346 4.75 4.20 6.04
N GLY A 347 5.82 3.42 6.14
CA GLY A 347 5.84 1.99 5.87
C GLY A 347 7.00 1.31 6.59
N ALA A 348 7.04 -0.01 6.47
CA ALA A 348 8.09 -0.83 7.03
C ALA A 348 8.29 -2.10 6.20
N VAL A 349 9.50 -2.64 6.26
CA VAL A 349 9.82 -4.02 5.88
C VAL A 349 10.26 -4.71 7.16
N LEU A 350 9.52 -5.74 7.55
CA LEU A 350 9.89 -6.63 8.62
C LEU A 350 10.66 -7.80 8.01
N LEU A 351 11.67 -8.29 8.72
CA LEU A 351 12.56 -9.32 8.20
C LEU A 351 13.00 -10.28 9.30
N THR A 352 13.30 -11.51 8.90
CA THR A 352 13.94 -12.49 9.78
C THR A 352 15.33 -12.04 10.20
N GLU A 353 15.82 -12.57 11.32
CA GLU A 353 17.19 -12.30 11.78
C GLU A 353 18.23 -12.78 10.76
N GLU A 354 18.00 -13.93 10.13
CA GLU A 354 18.86 -14.47 9.06
C GLU A 354 19.02 -13.48 7.89
N VAL A 355 17.90 -12.93 7.39
CA VAL A 355 17.96 -11.93 6.31
C VAL A 355 18.68 -10.67 6.81
N ALA A 356 18.37 -10.20 8.03
CA ALA A 356 18.97 -9.00 8.61
C ALA A 356 20.50 -9.09 8.70
N ASP A 357 20.99 -10.19 9.25
CA ASP A 357 22.40 -10.41 9.53
C ASP A 357 23.18 -10.52 8.22
N ALA A 358 22.63 -11.23 7.23
CA ALA A 358 23.24 -11.36 5.92
C ALA A 358 23.29 -10.02 5.15
N VAL A 359 22.20 -9.23 5.13
CA VAL A 359 22.18 -7.95 4.39
C VAL A 359 22.99 -6.86 5.08
N ASN A 360 23.10 -6.88 6.42
CA ASN A 360 23.97 -5.96 7.15
C ASN A 360 25.43 -6.36 6.95
N GLY A 361 25.79 -7.62 7.18
CA GLY A 361 27.17 -8.08 7.17
C GLY A 361 28.10 -7.17 7.99
N GLU A 362 29.36 -7.05 7.58
CA GLU A 362 30.35 -6.22 8.28
C GLU A 362 30.23 -4.72 7.98
N THR A 363 29.61 -4.36 6.86
CA THR A 363 29.64 -2.99 6.31
C THR A 363 28.30 -2.25 6.38
N GLY A 364 27.27 -2.91 6.92
CA GLY A 364 25.89 -2.44 6.92
C GLY A 364 25.20 -2.62 5.56
N PHE A 365 23.86 -2.48 5.58
CA PHE A 365 23.07 -2.44 4.36
C PHE A 365 23.21 -1.07 3.68
N PRO A 366 23.71 -0.98 2.43
CA PRO A 366 24.16 0.30 1.85
C PRO A 366 23.01 1.18 1.31
N ILE A 367 21.76 0.90 1.68
CA ILE A 367 20.56 1.55 1.14
C ILE A 367 19.82 2.26 2.28
N GLY A 368 19.43 3.51 2.03
CA GLY A 368 18.75 4.36 2.99
C GLY A 368 17.92 5.44 2.28
N PHE A 369 16.83 5.86 2.90
CA PHE A 369 16.07 7.05 2.47
C PHE A 369 16.13 8.15 3.54
N THR A 370 15.98 9.41 3.13
CA THR A 370 16.05 10.58 4.03
C THR A 370 15.07 10.50 5.20
N TYR A 371 13.88 9.95 4.99
CA TYR A 371 12.81 9.86 6.01
C TYR A 371 12.69 8.48 6.66
N THR A 372 13.69 7.61 6.49
CA THR A 372 13.77 6.34 7.24
C THR A 372 13.66 6.63 8.73
N GLY A 373 12.67 6.01 9.40
CA GLY A 373 12.45 6.17 10.83
C GLY A 373 11.98 7.57 11.27
N HIS A 374 11.25 8.31 10.42
CA HIS A 374 10.78 9.66 10.73
C HIS A 374 10.02 9.73 12.08
N PRO A 375 10.51 10.49 13.09
CA PRO A 375 9.98 10.45 14.46
C PRO A 375 8.47 10.69 14.56
N THR A 376 7.96 11.74 13.89
CA THR A 376 6.52 12.04 13.87
C THR A 376 5.68 10.94 13.25
N ALA A 377 6.13 10.33 12.16
CA ALA A 377 5.42 9.23 11.53
C ALA A 377 5.37 8.01 12.46
N CYS A 378 6.48 7.72 13.16
CA CYS A 378 6.51 6.64 14.13
C CYS A 378 5.62 6.92 15.36
N ALA A 379 5.54 8.16 15.83
CA ALA A 379 4.62 8.55 16.91
C ALA A 379 3.15 8.38 16.51
N VAL A 380 2.79 8.79 15.30
CA VAL A 380 1.45 8.60 14.74
C VAL A 380 1.13 7.10 14.60
N ALA A 381 2.08 6.30 14.13
CA ALA A 381 1.89 4.86 14.02
C ALA A 381 1.65 4.21 15.39
N LEU A 382 2.42 4.57 16.42
CA LEU A 382 2.21 4.07 17.78
C LEU A 382 0.80 4.40 18.30
N ALA A 383 0.36 5.65 18.18
CA ALA A 383 -0.99 6.05 18.60
C ALA A 383 -2.10 5.36 17.78
N ASN A 384 -1.86 5.11 16.49
CA ASN A 384 -2.76 4.35 15.64
C ASN A 384 -2.90 2.89 16.12
N LEU A 385 -1.79 2.23 16.44
CA LEU A 385 -1.81 0.86 16.97
C LEU A 385 -2.51 0.79 18.34
N ASP A 386 -2.32 1.80 19.21
CA ASP A 386 -3.03 1.91 20.49
C ASP A 386 -4.55 1.98 20.30
N ILE A 387 -5.02 2.75 19.31
CA ILE A 387 -6.45 2.86 19.00
C ILE A 387 -6.99 1.52 18.49
N ILE A 388 -6.27 0.84 17.60
CA ILE A 388 -6.67 -0.47 17.05
C ILE A 388 -6.88 -1.48 18.17
N GLU A 389 -5.92 -1.59 19.10
CA GLU A 389 -5.99 -2.47 20.27
C GLU A 389 -7.12 -2.08 21.22
N ARG A 390 -7.12 -0.83 21.67
CA ARG A 390 -8.02 -0.33 22.71
C ARG A 390 -9.49 -0.40 22.31
N GLU A 391 -9.79 -0.19 21.03
CA GLU A 391 -11.16 -0.22 20.50
C GLU A 391 -11.59 -1.61 19.98
N GLY A 392 -10.72 -2.63 20.05
CA GLY A 392 -11.04 -4.00 19.60
C GLY A 392 -11.36 -4.06 18.10
N LEU A 393 -10.56 -3.38 17.28
CA LEU A 393 -10.89 -3.19 15.86
C LEU A 393 -10.63 -4.44 15.00
N LEU A 394 -9.80 -5.37 15.45
CA LEU A 394 -9.60 -6.67 14.80
C LEU A 394 -10.89 -7.51 14.89
N GLU A 395 -11.48 -7.57 16.08
CA GLU A 395 -12.74 -8.28 16.32
C GLU A 395 -13.90 -7.61 15.58
N ASN A 396 -13.93 -6.27 15.55
CA ASN A 396 -14.95 -5.56 14.80
C ASN A 396 -14.82 -5.79 13.28
N ALA A 397 -13.58 -5.89 12.77
CA ALA A 397 -13.32 -6.21 11.36
C ALA A 397 -13.87 -7.59 10.96
N VAL A 398 -13.89 -8.58 11.85
CA VAL A 398 -14.57 -9.86 11.58
C VAL A 398 -16.08 -9.66 11.67
N LYS A 399 -16.57 -9.16 12.81
CA LYS A 399 -18.01 -9.07 13.13
C LYS A 399 -18.83 -8.25 12.14
N VAL A 400 -18.31 -7.09 11.72
CA VAL A 400 -18.99 -6.20 10.78
C VAL A 400 -18.71 -6.62 9.34
N GLY A 401 -17.57 -7.25 9.08
CA GLY A 401 -17.19 -7.76 7.77
C GLY A 401 -18.13 -8.86 7.32
N ASP A 402 -18.39 -9.81 8.22
CA ASP A 402 -19.36 -10.90 8.00
C ASP A 402 -20.79 -10.37 7.82
N HIS A 403 -21.16 -9.33 8.58
CA HIS A 403 -22.48 -8.68 8.44
C HIS A 403 -22.63 -8.04 7.05
N LEU A 404 -21.66 -7.23 6.63
CA LEU A 404 -21.64 -6.60 5.32
C LEU A 404 -21.60 -7.64 4.20
N ALA A 405 -20.77 -8.68 4.31
CA ALA A 405 -20.71 -9.77 3.35
C ALA A 405 -22.06 -10.49 3.22
N GLY A 406 -22.76 -10.73 4.32
CA GLY A 406 -24.12 -11.29 4.33
C GLY A 406 -25.12 -10.42 3.57
N ARG A 407 -25.07 -9.09 3.75
CA ARG A 407 -25.89 -8.14 2.99
C ARG A 407 -25.55 -8.15 1.50
N LEU A 408 -24.26 -8.12 1.16
CA LEU A 408 -23.79 -8.10 -0.24
C LEU A 408 -24.03 -9.43 -0.96
N ALA A 409 -24.09 -10.56 -0.25
CA ALA A 409 -24.33 -11.87 -0.85
C ALA A 409 -25.63 -11.93 -1.67
N ALA A 410 -26.66 -11.18 -1.28
CA ALA A 410 -27.93 -11.07 -2.00
C ALA A 410 -27.76 -10.44 -3.40
N LEU A 411 -26.73 -9.62 -3.61
CA LEU A 411 -26.44 -8.99 -4.90
C LEU A 411 -26.08 -10.01 -5.98
N ARG A 412 -25.62 -11.22 -5.61
CA ARG A 412 -25.40 -12.31 -6.58
C ARG A 412 -26.66 -12.69 -7.35
N GLY A 413 -27.86 -12.32 -6.88
CA GLY A 413 -29.10 -12.49 -7.64
C GLY A 413 -29.24 -11.54 -8.84
N LEU A 414 -28.42 -10.49 -8.92
CA LEU A 414 -28.49 -9.49 -9.99
C LEU A 414 -27.75 -9.97 -11.25
N PRO A 415 -28.24 -9.63 -12.46
CA PRO A 415 -27.68 -10.12 -13.72
C PRO A 415 -26.20 -9.77 -13.93
N ALA A 416 -25.80 -8.57 -13.51
CA ALA A 416 -24.45 -8.04 -13.72
C ALA A 416 -23.47 -8.37 -12.59
N VAL A 417 -23.88 -9.13 -11.57
CA VAL A 417 -23.03 -9.49 -10.43
C VAL A 417 -22.62 -10.96 -10.55
N GLY A 418 -21.33 -11.18 -10.78
CA GLY A 418 -20.73 -12.49 -10.93
C GLY A 418 -20.40 -13.13 -9.59
N ASP A 419 -19.66 -12.41 -8.75
CA ASP A 419 -19.17 -12.90 -7.47
C ASP A 419 -19.21 -11.84 -6.38
N VAL A 420 -19.24 -12.31 -5.14
CA VAL A 420 -19.03 -11.51 -3.94
C VAL A 420 -18.07 -12.30 -3.06
N ARG A 421 -17.00 -11.67 -2.59
CA ARG A 421 -15.99 -12.35 -1.75
C ARG A 421 -15.52 -11.44 -0.65
N GLN A 422 -15.06 -12.05 0.44
CA GLN A 422 -14.66 -11.33 1.65
C GLN A 422 -13.62 -12.13 2.44
N LEU A 423 -12.71 -11.39 3.08
CA LEU A 423 -11.95 -11.82 4.24
C LEU A 423 -11.81 -10.65 5.22
N GLY A 424 -12.34 -10.79 6.44
CA GLY A 424 -12.43 -9.70 7.41
C GLY A 424 -13.17 -8.50 6.81
N MET A 425 -12.52 -7.33 6.80
CA MET A 425 -13.07 -6.10 6.24
C MET A 425 -12.55 -5.79 4.84
N MET A 426 -12.12 -6.80 4.10
CA MET A 426 -11.72 -6.72 2.71
C MET A 426 -12.73 -7.46 1.85
N LEU A 427 -13.51 -6.74 1.04
CA LEU A 427 -14.60 -7.30 0.25
C LEU A 427 -14.49 -6.86 -1.22
N ALA A 428 -15.07 -7.66 -2.10
CA ALA A 428 -15.29 -7.26 -3.48
C ALA A 428 -16.61 -7.77 -4.03
N VAL A 429 -17.19 -6.98 -4.94
CA VAL A 429 -18.29 -7.37 -5.81
C VAL A 429 -17.77 -7.35 -7.23
N GLU A 430 -17.72 -8.51 -7.88
CA GLU A 430 -17.25 -8.64 -9.25
C GLU A 430 -18.38 -8.51 -10.25
N LEU A 431 -18.17 -7.67 -11.27
CA LEU A 431 -19.16 -7.33 -12.26
C LEU A 431 -18.87 -8.01 -13.60
N VAL A 432 -19.90 -8.61 -14.17
CA VAL A 432 -19.82 -9.42 -15.41
C VAL A 432 -20.98 -9.12 -16.34
N SER A 433 -20.78 -9.31 -17.64
CA SER A 433 -21.88 -9.33 -18.62
C SER A 433 -22.47 -10.72 -18.84
N ASP A 434 -21.69 -11.76 -18.54
CA ASP A 434 -22.11 -13.16 -18.60
C ASP A 434 -21.55 -13.89 -17.38
N LYS A 435 -22.43 -14.47 -16.57
CA LYS A 435 -22.07 -15.16 -15.33
C LYS A 435 -21.46 -16.54 -15.56
N THR A 436 -21.88 -17.24 -16.60
CA THR A 436 -21.36 -18.57 -16.93
C THR A 436 -19.97 -18.46 -17.53
N ALA A 437 -19.79 -17.54 -18.48
CA ALA A 437 -18.51 -17.29 -19.11
C ALA A 437 -17.59 -16.35 -18.30
N ARG A 438 -18.09 -15.78 -17.19
CA ARG A 438 -17.40 -14.79 -16.34
C ARG A 438 -16.82 -13.63 -17.16
N THR A 439 -17.55 -13.22 -18.20
CA THR A 439 -17.10 -12.19 -19.13
C THR A 439 -17.13 -10.83 -18.43
N PRO A 440 -16.03 -10.06 -18.42
CA PRO A 440 -16.00 -8.76 -17.76
C PRO A 440 -17.07 -7.81 -18.25
N LEU A 441 -17.58 -6.95 -17.36
CA LEU A 441 -18.52 -5.91 -17.72
C LEU A 441 -17.94 -4.96 -18.79
N PRO A 442 -18.63 -4.73 -19.92
CA PRO A 442 -18.24 -3.73 -20.91
C PRO A 442 -18.08 -2.34 -20.28
N GLY A 443 -16.98 -1.65 -20.59
CA GLY A 443 -16.67 -0.35 -20.00
C GLY A 443 -16.05 -0.41 -18.59
N GLY A 444 -15.93 -1.60 -17.98
CA GLY A 444 -15.34 -1.79 -16.67
C GLY A 444 -16.19 -1.19 -15.54
N THR A 445 -15.55 -0.90 -14.41
CA THR A 445 -16.26 -0.53 -13.17
C THR A 445 -16.29 0.96 -12.87
N LEU A 446 -15.55 1.80 -13.60
CA LEU A 446 -15.41 3.23 -13.31
C LEU A 446 -16.76 3.97 -13.32
N GLY A 447 -17.60 3.74 -14.33
CA GLY A 447 -18.93 4.35 -14.40
C GLY A 447 -19.86 3.92 -13.26
N VAL A 448 -19.66 2.71 -12.72
CA VAL A 448 -20.43 2.21 -11.57
C VAL A 448 -19.97 2.89 -10.28
N VAL A 449 -18.67 3.15 -10.13
CA VAL A 449 -18.15 3.94 -9.00
C VAL A 449 -18.64 5.38 -9.04
N ASP A 450 -18.65 6.01 -10.21
CA ASP A 450 -19.20 7.35 -10.40
C ASP A 450 -20.69 7.38 -9.98
N ALA A 451 -21.50 6.40 -10.43
CA ALA A 451 -22.90 6.29 -10.05
C ALA A 451 -23.10 6.02 -8.55
N LEU A 452 -22.26 5.20 -7.90
CA LEU A 452 -22.32 4.99 -6.45
C LEU A 452 -22.04 6.28 -5.68
N ARG A 453 -21.05 7.05 -6.11
CA ARG A 453 -20.73 8.36 -5.52
C ARG A 453 -21.88 9.34 -5.73
N GLU A 454 -22.41 9.44 -6.93
CA GLU A 454 -23.36 10.47 -7.36
C GLU A 454 -24.83 10.18 -6.98
N ASP A 455 -25.27 8.93 -7.06
CA ASP A 455 -26.65 8.55 -6.79
C ASP A 455 -26.83 8.13 -5.32
N ALA A 456 -25.88 7.37 -4.79
CA ALA A 456 -25.98 6.75 -3.46
C ALA A 456 -25.11 7.42 -2.40
N GLY A 457 -24.14 8.26 -2.77
CA GLY A 457 -23.21 8.86 -1.81
C GLY A 457 -22.22 7.86 -1.22
N VAL A 458 -21.94 6.75 -1.91
CA VAL A 458 -21.00 5.72 -1.45
C VAL A 458 -19.76 5.74 -2.33
N ILE A 459 -18.59 5.88 -1.70
CA ILE A 459 -17.28 5.81 -2.37
C ILE A 459 -16.74 4.40 -2.21
N VAL A 460 -16.51 3.72 -3.34
CA VAL A 460 -15.83 2.42 -3.41
C VAL A 460 -14.67 2.51 -4.40
N ARG A 461 -13.77 1.52 -4.39
CA ARG A 461 -12.65 1.48 -5.32
C ARG A 461 -12.99 0.65 -6.55
N ALA A 462 -12.74 1.23 -7.73
CA ALA A 462 -12.74 0.50 -8.99
C ALA A 462 -11.47 -0.35 -9.15
N THR A 463 -11.64 -1.59 -9.58
CA THR A 463 -10.60 -2.40 -10.26
C THR A 463 -11.11 -2.76 -11.65
N PRO A 464 -10.29 -3.36 -12.54
CA PRO A 464 -10.75 -3.69 -13.89
C PRO A 464 -12.05 -4.52 -13.96
N ARG A 465 -12.33 -5.34 -12.92
CA ARG A 465 -13.49 -6.24 -12.88
C ARG A 465 -14.40 -6.04 -11.67
N SER A 466 -13.90 -5.45 -10.59
CA SER A 466 -14.59 -5.50 -9.30
C SER A 466 -14.71 -4.12 -8.65
N LEU A 467 -15.76 -3.98 -7.85
CA LEU A 467 -15.90 -2.93 -6.85
C LEU A 467 -15.28 -3.46 -5.57
N VAL A 468 -14.16 -2.88 -5.14
CA VAL A 468 -13.48 -3.27 -3.91
C VAL A 468 -13.92 -2.35 -2.78
N LEU A 469 -14.33 -2.99 -1.69
CA LEU A 469 -14.73 -2.34 -0.44
C LEU A 469 -13.72 -2.71 0.63
N ASN A 470 -13.10 -1.69 1.21
CA ASN A 470 -12.20 -1.81 2.34
C ASN A 470 -12.60 -0.77 3.39
N PRO A 471 -13.80 -0.82 3.97
CA PRO A 471 -14.27 0.23 4.87
C PRO A 471 -13.43 0.34 6.14
N ALA A 472 -13.52 1.48 6.85
CA ALA A 472 -12.76 1.66 8.08
C ALA A 472 -13.18 0.60 9.11
N LEU A 473 -12.24 0.11 9.92
CA LEU A 473 -12.50 -0.95 10.91
C LEU A 473 -13.42 -0.49 12.04
N VAL A 474 -13.66 0.82 12.15
CA VAL A 474 -14.59 1.45 13.09
C VAL A 474 -16.04 1.47 12.58
N MET A 475 -16.28 1.00 11.35
CA MET A 475 -17.61 0.91 10.78
C MET A 475 -18.51 0.06 11.67
N ASP A 476 -19.73 0.55 11.93
CA ASP A 476 -20.76 -0.20 12.62
C ASP A 476 -21.72 -0.88 11.63
N ARG A 477 -22.64 -1.70 12.17
CA ARG A 477 -23.59 -2.46 11.34
C ARG A 477 -24.57 -1.57 10.59
N ALA A 478 -25.01 -0.47 11.19
CA ALA A 478 -25.94 0.45 10.55
C ALA A 478 -25.29 1.14 9.33
N THR A 479 -24.05 1.61 9.50
CA THR A 479 -23.25 2.19 8.41
C THR A 479 -22.97 1.14 7.33
N ALA A 480 -22.69 -0.11 7.72
CA ALA A 480 -22.52 -1.21 6.77
C ALA A 480 -23.82 -1.49 5.99
N ASP A 481 -24.98 -1.39 6.63
CA ASP A 481 -26.28 -1.51 5.97
C ASP A 481 -26.50 -0.40 4.94
N GLU A 482 -26.15 0.85 5.26
CA GLU A 482 -26.23 1.98 4.32
C GLU A 482 -25.30 1.79 3.10
N VAL A 483 -24.10 1.26 3.31
CA VAL A 483 -23.19 0.92 2.21
C VAL A 483 -23.81 -0.15 1.31
N ALA A 484 -24.35 -1.23 1.90
CA ALA A 484 -24.98 -2.31 1.14
C ALA A 484 -26.22 -1.81 0.36
N ASP A 485 -27.04 -0.96 0.97
CA ASP A 485 -28.21 -0.35 0.32
C ASP A 485 -27.80 0.54 -0.85
N GLY A 486 -26.70 1.29 -0.70
CA GLY A 486 -26.12 2.09 -1.77
C GLY A 486 -25.69 1.24 -2.95
N LEU A 487 -24.97 0.14 -2.71
CA LEU A 487 -24.61 -0.82 -3.76
C LEU A 487 -25.83 -1.43 -4.44
N ASP A 488 -26.79 -1.91 -3.65
CA ASP A 488 -28.03 -2.51 -4.16
C ASP A 488 -28.80 -1.53 -5.08
N SER A 489 -28.92 -0.27 -4.68
CA SER A 489 -29.65 0.76 -5.43
C SER A 489 -29.07 1.06 -6.82
N VAL A 490 -27.74 0.97 -6.97
CA VAL A 490 -27.06 1.19 -8.26
C VAL A 490 -27.04 -0.09 -9.07
N LEU A 491 -26.65 -1.21 -8.45
CA LEU A 491 -26.46 -2.48 -9.16
C LEU A 491 -27.79 -3.07 -9.66
N ARG A 492 -28.93 -2.80 -9.03
CA ARG A 492 -30.25 -3.18 -9.58
C ARG A 492 -30.57 -2.50 -10.92
N ARG A 493 -29.98 -1.33 -11.18
CA ARG A 493 -30.14 -0.58 -12.43
C ARG A 493 -29.05 -0.89 -13.45
N LEU A 494 -28.03 -1.66 -13.07
CA LEU A 494 -26.93 -2.02 -13.95
C LEU A 494 -27.34 -3.20 -14.84
N ALA A 495 -27.41 -2.94 -16.14
CA ALA A 495 -27.61 -3.97 -17.14
C ALA A 495 -26.27 -4.66 -17.49
N PRO A 496 -26.30 -5.93 -17.94
CA PRO A 496 -25.10 -6.66 -18.37
C PRO A 496 -24.30 -6.00 -19.50
N ASP A 497 -24.88 -5.05 -20.25
CA ASP A 497 -24.19 -4.28 -21.28
C ASP A 497 -23.38 -3.08 -20.72
N GLY A 498 -23.35 -2.92 -19.39
CA GLY A 498 -22.64 -1.83 -18.70
C GLY A 498 -23.46 -0.55 -18.53
N ARG A 499 -24.68 -0.47 -19.07
CA ARG A 499 -25.53 0.71 -18.91
C ARG A 499 -26.22 0.73 -17.55
N ILE A 500 -26.24 1.90 -16.92
CA ILE A 500 -26.93 2.13 -15.66
C ILE A 500 -28.21 2.91 -15.95
N GLY A 501 -29.37 2.34 -15.58
CA GLY A 501 -30.67 3.01 -15.70
C GLY A 501 -30.77 4.26 -14.83
N ALA A 502 -31.71 5.16 -15.11
CA ALA A 502 -31.85 6.42 -14.36
C ALA A 502 -32.12 6.20 -12.87
N ALA A 503 -31.54 7.06 -12.02
CA ALA A 503 -31.84 7.06 -10.59
C ALA A 503 -33.31 7.43 -10.33
N PRO A 504 -33.96 6.86 -9.29
CA PRO A 504 -35.26 7.34 -8.86
C PRO A 504 -35.15 8.82 -8.46
N ARG A 505 -36.13 9.64 -8.85
CA ARG A 505 -36.18 11.05 -8.42
C ARG A 505 -36.27 11.08 -6.89
N ARG A 506 -35.31 11.75 -6.23
CA ARG A 506 -35.40 12.04 -4.79
C ARG A 506 -36.63 12.95 -4.59
N GLY A 507 -37.64 12.42 -3.91
CA GLY A 507 -38.92 13.10 -3.64
C GLY A 507 -38.81 14.12 -2.52
#